data_AF-A0A382TQN6-F1
#
_entry.id   AF-A0A382TQN6-F1
#
_cell.length_a   1.000
_cell.length_b   1.000
_cell.length_c   1.000
_cell.angle_alpha   90.00
_cell.angle_beta   90.00
_cell.angle_gamma   90.00
#
_symmetry.space_group_name_H-M   'P 1'
#
loop_
_entity.id
_entity.type
_entity.pdbx_description
1 polymer ?
#
loop_
_entity_poly.entity_id
_entity_poly.type
_entity_poly.pdbx_seq_one_letter_code
_entity_poly.pdbx_strand_id
1 'polypeptide(L)'
;MNHDIILKKALPNQKTVVILGNARSGTSLISGILTKMGISMDSQYGKPDKYAPKGYYESEEAHSINTQIFQLAWDNKVQFDLDAHFYPPPYEKILQQADAVKKDIITFINNFSNCNIWGFKNPKTSLTAELFLPYLN
;
A
#
# COMPACT_ATOMS: atom_id res chain seq x y z
N MET A 1 -24.39 3.79 12.30
CA MET A 1 -23.65 4.88 12.99
C MET A 1 -22.36 5.09 12.20
N ASN A 2 -22.28 6.14 11.39
CA ASN A 2 -21.02 6.53 10.75
C ASN A 2 -20.18 7.20 11.84
N HIS A 3 -19.30 6.44 12.48
CA HIS A 3 -18.19 7.05 13.19
C HIS A 3 -17.25 7.58 12.11
N ASP A 4 -17.13 8.89 12.00
CA ASP A 4 -16.10 9.52 11.20
C ASP A 4 -14.75 8.95 11.64
N ILE A 5 -14.05 8.26 10.73
CA ILE A 5 -12.69 7.79 11.03
C ILE A 5 -11.80 9.03 11.08
N ILE A 6 -11.04 9.18 12.17
CA ILE A 6 -10.10 10.28 12.34
C ILE A 6 -8.69 9.70 12.35
N LEU A 7 -7.77 10.38 11.65
CA LEU A 7 -6.36 10.04 11.70
C LEU A 7 -5.85 10.23 13.13
N LYS A 8 -5.37 9.15 13.75
CA LYS A 8 -4.79 9.19 15.09
C LYS A 8 -3.53 10.03 15.04
N LYS A 9 -3.31 10.81 16.10
CA LYS A 9 -2.06 11.54 16.27
C LYS A 9 -0.89 10.56 16.32
N ALA A 10 0.10 10.78 15.48
CA ALA A 10 1.34 10.01 15.48
C ALA A 10 2.22 10.33 16.69
N LEU A 11 3.11 9.41 17.03
CA LEU A 11 4.16 9.66 18.02
C LEU A 11 5.07 10.83 17.60
N PRO A 12 5.65 11.58 18.55
CA PRO A 12 6.65 12.59 18.23
C PRO A 12 7.81 11.97 17.42
N ASN A 13 8.17 12.60 16.30
CA ASN A 13 9.21 12.14 15.37
C ASN A 13 8.95 10.77 14.70
N GLN A 14 7.70 10.28 14.68
CA GLN A 14 7.37 9.07 13.91
C GLN A 14 7.81 9.21 12.45
N LYS A 15 8.36 8.13 11.88
CA LYS A 15 8.72 8.06 10.46
C LYS A 15 7.95 6.95 9.76
N THR A 16 7.48 7.25 8.55
CA THR A 16 6.91 6.27 7.64
C THR A 16 7.91 5.93 6.54
N VAL A 17 8.13 4.64 6.28
CA VAL A 17 8.92 4.16 5.15
C VAL A 17 7.99 3.50 4.13
N VAL A 18 7.78 4.16 3.00
CA VAL A 18 7.01 3.60 1.88
C VAL A 18 7.96 3.11 0.82
N ILE A 19 7.99 1.80 0.57
CA ILE A 19 8.85 1.21 -0.46
C ILE A 19 8.07 1.15 -1.77
N LEU A 20 8.46 2.00 -2.71
CA LEU A 20 7.93 2.04 -4.06
C LEU A 20 8.83 1.27 -5.04
N GLY A 21 8.24 0.79 -6.12
CA GLY A 21 8.93 0.08 -7.20
C GLY A 21 8.18 -1.17 -7.66
N ASN A 22 8.34 -1.51 -8.93
CA ASN A 22 7.69 -2.67 -9.54
C ASN A 22 8.25 -4.01 -9.00
N ALA A 23 7.58 -5.12 -9.28
CA ALA A 23 8.10 -6.46 -9.01
C ALA A 23 9.52 -6.62 -9.60
N ARG A 24 10.37 -7.39 -8.89
CA ARG A 24 11.75 -7.71 -9.28
C ARG A 24 12.76 -6.55 -9.28
N SER A 25 12.40 -5.38 -8.78
CA SER A 25 13.30 -4.21 -8.64
C SER A 25 14.14 -4.19 -7.34
N GLY A 26 14.08 -5.24 -6.52
CA GLY A 26 14.77 -5.30 -5.23
C GLY A 26 13.97 -4.76 -4.03
N THR A 27 12.73 -4.33 -4.23
CA THR A 27 11.84 -3.84 -3.15
C THR A 27 11.62 -4.85 -2.02
N SER A 28 11.52 -6.15 -2.34
CA SER A 28 11.44 -7.22 -1.32
C SER A 28 12.73 -7.38 -0.51
N LEU A 29 13.91 -7.12 -1.10
CA LEU A 29 15.18 -7.14 -0.37
C LEU A 29 15.21 -6.01 0.67
N ILE A 30 14.86 -4.78 0.26
CA ILE A 30 14.80 -3.64 1.17
C ILE A 30 13.76 -3.88 2.26
N SER A 31 12.55 -4.31 1.91
CA SER A 31 11.48 -4.59 2.87
C SER A 31 11.90 -5.66 3.89
N GLY A 32 12.56 -6.72 3.42
CA GLY A 32 13.12 -7.77 4.28
C GLY A 32 14.22 -7.26 5.23
N ILE A 33 15.12 -6.40 4.75
CA ILE A 33 16.17 -5.78 5.58
C ILE A 33 15.55 -4.92 6.68
N LEU A 34 14.61 -4.02 6.34
CA LEU A 34 13.96 -3.15 7.31
C LEU A 34 13.19 -3.97 8.37
N THR A 35 12.49 -5.02 7.94
CA THR A 35 11.83 -5.96 8.84
C THR A 35 12.84 -6.60 9.82
N LYS A 36 14.00 -7.03 9.32
CA LYS A 36 15.07 -7.60 10.17
C LYS A 36 15.75 -6.59 11.08
N MET A 37 15.73 -5.29 10.73
CA MET A 37 16.18 -4.21 11.59
C MET A 37 15.17 -3.83 12.69
N GLY A 38 14.02 -4.50 12.76
CA GLY A 38 13.00 -4.27 13.78
C GLY A 38 12.01 -3.14 13.45
N ILE A 39 11.99 -2.66 12.20
CA ILE A 39 10.97 -1.70 11.75
C ILE A 39 9.63 -2.43 11.63
N SER A 40 8.55 -1.78 12.09
CA SER A 40 7.19 -2.32 12.00
C SER A 40 6.69 -2.27 10.56
N MET A 41 6.96 -3.33 9.79
CA MET A 41 6.56 -3.46 8.39
C MET A 41 5.28 -4.30 8.27
N ASP A 42 4.27 -3.79 7.58
CA ASP A 42 3.20 -4.65 7.07
C ASP A 42 3.72 -5.47 5.88
N SER A 43 3.75 -6.79 6.04
CA SER A 43 4.49 -7.72 5.18
C SER A 43 3.83 -9.09 5.01
N GLN A 44 2.53 -9.22 5.33
CA GLN A 44 1.82 -10.50 5.35
C GLN A 44 1.29 -10.96 3.99
N TYR A 45 1.32 -10.11 2.96
CA TYR A 45 0.78 -10.43 1.65
C TYR A 45 1.70 -11.33 0.83
N GLY A 46 1.15 -12.44 0.36
CA GLY A 46 1.82 -13.40 -0.51
C GLY A 46 2.72 -14.37 0.26
N LYS A 47 2.33 -15.65 0.27
CA LYS A 47 3.17 -16.71 0.84
C LYS A 47 4.46 -16.87 0.02
N PRO A 48 5.58 -17.24 0.66
CA PRO A 48 6.79 -17.60 -0.07
C PRO A 48 6.52 -18.69 -1.12
N ASP A 49 7.14 -18.55 -2.29
CA ASP A 49 7.02 -19.48 -3.40
C ASP A 49 8.34 -19.59 -4.19
N LYS A 50 8.33 -20.25 -5.36
CA LYS A 50 9.52 -20.40 -6.21
C LYS A 50 10.07 -19.08 -6.76
N TYR A 51 9.26 -18.02 -6.84
CA TYR A 51 9.65 -16.71 -7.36
C TYR A 51 10.13 -15.77 -6.25
N ALA A 52 9.62 -15.94 -5.03
CA ALA A 52 10.04 -15.26 -3.81
C ALA A 52 10.20 -16.25 -2.64
N PRO A 53 11.30 -17.02 -2.59
CA PRO A 53 11.49 -18.08 -1.58
C PRO A 53 11.54 -17.59 -0.13
N LYS A 54 11.86 -16.30 0.08
CA LYS A 54 11.90 -15.66 1.40
C LYS A 54 10.64 -14.85 1.70
N GLY A 55 9.64 -14.88 0.83
CA GLY A 55 8.44 -14.05 0.90
C GLY A 55 8.55 -12.77 0.08
N TYR A 56 7.39 -12.20 -0.25
CA TYR A 56 7.28 -10.98 -1.04
C TYR A 56 7.47 -9.71 -0.20
N TYR A 57 7.28 -9.82 1.12
CA TYR A 57 7.31 -8.71 2.08
C TYR A 57 6.39 -7.56 1.65
N GLU A 58 5.18 -7.92 1.25
CA GLU A 58 4.15 -6.98 0.78
C GLU A 58 3.07 -6.78 1.84
N SER A 59 2.52 -5.58 1.88
CA SER A 59 1.39 -5.22 2.73
C SER A 59 0.08 -5.75 2.14
N GLU A 60 -0.71 -6.43 2.98
CA GLU A 60 -2.01 -7.00 2.59
C GLU A 60 -3.07 -5.90 2.51
N GLU A 61 -3.06 -5.00 3.49
CA GLU A 61 -3.95 -3.85 3.55
C GLU A 61 -3.69 -2.88 2.38
N ALA A 62 -2.43 -2.56 2.09
CA ALA A 62 -2.10 -1.73 0.92
C ALA A 62 -2.44 -2.46 -0.38
N HIS A 63 -2.31 -3.79 -0.45
CA HIS A 63 -2.77 -4.56 -1.61
C HIS A 63 -4.28 -4.40 -1.83
N SER A 64 -5.07 -4.53 -0.77
CA SER A 64 -6.53 -4.39 -0.81
C SER A 64 -6.92 -2.98 -1.25
N ILE A 65 -6.36 -1.95 -0.60
CA ILE A 65 -6.65 -0.54 -0.93
C ILE A 65 -6.26 -0.22 -2.38
N ASN A 66 -5.07 -0.62 -2.83
CA ASN A 66 -4.65 -0.41 -4.22
C ASN A 66 -5.56 -1.10 -5.23
N THR A 67 -6.05 -2.30 -4.90
CA THR A 67 -6.97 -3.04 -5.76
C THR A 67 -8.32 -2.36 -5.84
N GLN A 68 -8.84 -1.82 -4.73
CA GLN A 68 -10.06 -1.02 -4.69
C GLN A 68 -9.92 0.29 -5.49
N ILE A 69 -8.81 1.02 -5.33
CA ILE A 69 -8.52 2.23 -6.11
C ILE A 69 -8.60 1.93 -7.61
N PHE A 70 -7.95 0.85 -8.04
CA PHE A 70 -7.96 0.45 -9.43
C PHE A 70 -9.35 0.05 -9.90
N GLN A 71 -10.06 -0.83 -9.19
CA GLN A 71 -11.42 -1.22 -9.55
C GLN A 71 -12.33 0.00 -9.75
N LEU A 72 -12.30 0.96 -8.84
CA LEU A 72 -13.08 2.19 -8.95
C LEU A 72 -12.62 3.06 -10.13
N ALA A 73 -11.31 3.23 -10.32
CA ALA A 73 -10.76 3.99 -11.45
C ALA A 73 -11.08 3.36 -12.83
N TRP A 74 -11.42 2.07 -12.88
CA TRP A 74 -11.94 1.40 -14.09
C TRP A 74 -13.46 1.38 -14.20
N ASP A 75 -14.19 2.07 -13.34
CA ASP A 75 -15.65 1.99 -13.28
C ASP A 75 -16.12 0.54 -13.03
N ASN A 76 -15.38 -0.21 -12.20
CA ASN A 76 -15.55 -1.64 -11.89
C ASN A 76 -15.50 -2.59 -13.10
N LYS A 77 -14.84 -2.18 -14.19
CA LYS A 77 -14.62 -3.03 -15.37
C LYS A 77 -13.41 -3.96 -15.16
N VAL A 78 -13.39 -5.05 -15.93
CA VAL A 78 -12.33 -6.06 -15.87
C VAL A 78 -10.99 -5.41 -16.24
N GLN A 79 -10.00 -5.59 -15.36
CA GLN A 79 -8.67 -4.99 -15.41
C GLN A 79 -7.71 -5.67 -16.41
N PHE A 80 -8.13 -6.75 -17.05
CA PHE A 80 -7.30 -7.58 -17.92
C PHE A 80 -7.93 -7.66 -19.30
N ASP A 81 -7.16 -7.29 -20.33
CA ASP A 81 -7.41 -7.76 -21.69
C ASP A 81 -6.93 -9.22 -21.80
N LEU A 82 -7.49 -9.96 -22.75
CA LEU A 82 -7.26 -11.39 -23.02
C LEU A 82 -5.77 -11.76 -23.19
N ASP A 83 -4.90 -10.77 -23.42
CA ASP A 83 -3.44 -10.91 -23.61
C ASP A 83 -2.58 -10.65 -22.35
N ALA A 84 -3.17 -10.69 -21.14
CA ALA A 84 -2.46 -10.77 -19.85
C ALA A 84 -1.50 -9.60 -19.48
N HIS A 85 -1.56 -8.47 -20.19
CA HIS A 85 -0.82 -7.26 -19.82
C HIS A 85 -1.62 -6.43 -18.80
N PHE A 86 -0.96 -6.10 -17.67
CA PHE A 86 -1.49 -5.13 -16.72
C PHE A 86 -1.37 -3.72 -17.32
N TYR A 87 -2.50 -3.13 -17.69
CA TYR A 87 -2.59 -1.70 -17.98
C TYR A 87 -3.03 -1.00 -16.69
N PRO A 88 -2.36 0.06 -16.21
CA PRO A 88 -2.86 0.91 -15.12
C PRO A 88 -4.01 1.81 -15.62
N PRO A 89 -4.92 2.28 -14.72
CA PRO A 89 -5.96 3.22 -15.13
C PRO A 89 -5.33 4.59 -15.37
N PRO A 90 -5.99 5.50 -16.11
CA PRO A 90 -5.52 6.87 -16.25
C PRO A 90 -5.26 7.50 -14.88
N TYR A 91 -4.18 8.25 -14.80
CA TYR A 91 -3.69 8.80 -13.53
C TYR A 91 -4.74 9.68 -12.83
N GLU A 92 -5.46 10.48 -13.62
CA GLU A 92 -6.53 11.36 -13.14
C GLU A 92 -7.68 10.57 -12.54
N LYS A 93 -8.01 9.40 -13.12
CA LYS A 93 -9.03 8.51 -12.58
C LYS A 93 -8.61 7.86 -11.26
N ILE A 94 -7.32 7.62 -11.04
CA ILE A 94 -6.78 7.19 -9.75
C ILE A 94 -7.01 8.29 -8.71
N LEU A 95 -6.59 9.52 -9.02
CA LEU A 95 -6.68 10.65 -8.09
C LEU A 95 -8.13 10.96 -7.66
N GLN A 96 -9.10 10.78 -8.57
CA GLN A 96 -10.52 10.94 -8.26
C GLN A 96 -11.05 9.99 -7.18
N GLN A 97 -10.32 8.91 -6.84
CA GLN A 97 -10.77 7.96 -5.83
C GLN A 97 -10.38 8.36 -4.40
N ALA A 98 -9.71 9.49 -4.18
CA ALA A 98 -9.21 9.92 -2.88
C ALA A 98 -10.25 9.80 -1.75
N ASP A 99 -11.45 10.37 -1.95
CA ASP A 99 -12.52 10.33 -0.94
C ASP A 99 -13.07 8.92 -0.69
N ALA A 100 -13.13 8.10 -1.75
CA ALA A 100 -13.68 6.74 -1.67
C ALA A 100 -12.80 5.81 -0.82
N VAL A 101 -11.48 6.00 -0.84
CA VAL A 101 -10.52 5.12 -0.13
C VAL A 101 -9.92 5.77 1.11
N LYS A 102 -10.19 7.05 1.35
CA LYS A 102 -9.70 7.81 2.51
C LYS A 102 -9.91 7.07 3.83
N LYS A 103 -11.09 6.48 4.02
CA LYS A 103 -11.41 5.77 5.27
C LYS A 103 -10.50 4.57 5.48
N ASP A 104 -10.24 3.81 4.43
CA ASP A 104 -9.44 2.60 4.48
C ASP A 104 -7.96 2.93 4.69
N ILE A 105 -7.46 3.98 4.01
CA ILE A 105 -6.11 4.50 4.21
C ILE A 105 -5.88 4.97 5.66
N ILE A 106 -6.79 5.77 6.20
CA ILE A 106 -6.70 6.24 7.60
C ILE A 106 -6.74 5.05 8.57
N THR A 107 -7.62 4.08 8.33
CA THR A 107 -7.73 2.88 9.17
C THR A 107 -6.43 2.07 9.16
N PHE A 108 -5.84 1.88 7.98
CA PHE A 108 -4.56 1.20 7.80
C PHE A 108 -3.42 1.91 8.55
N ILE A 109 -3.25 3.23 8.35
CA ILE A 109 -2.20 4.01 9.01
C ILE A 109 -2.37 4.01 10.54
N ASN A 110 -3.62 4.06 11.02
CA ASN A 110 -3.95 4.05 12.44
C ASN A 110 -3.53 2.76 13.17
N ASN A 111 -3.22 1.68 12.45
CA ASN A 111 -2.64 0.46 13.03
C ASN A 111 -1.20 0.68 13.52
N PHE A 112 -0.52 1.70 13.00
CA PHE A 112 0.88 2.01 13.29
C PHE A 112 1.06 3.28 14.12
N SER A 113 -0.02 3.83 14.68
CA SER A 113 0.04 5.07 15.48
C SER A 113 1.00 5.00 16.67
N ASN A 114 1.30 3.79 17.15
CA ASN A 114 2.16 3.53 18.31
C ASN A 114 3.58 3.05 17.92
N CYS A 115 3.95 3.07 16.64
CA CYS A 115 5.26 2.66 16.16
C CYS A 115 6.15 3.89 15.93
N ASN A 116 7.40 3.90 16.41
CA ASN A 116 8.33 5.00 16.11
C ASN A 116 8.73 5.05 14.63
N ILE A 117 8.99 3.88 14.04
CA ILE A 117 9.26 3.72 12.61
C ILE A 117 8.41 2.57 12.12
N TRP A 118 7.63 2.82 11.09
CA TRP A 118 6.81 1.81 10.44
C TRP A 118 6.86 1.99 8.93
N GLY A 119 6.38 0.99 8.20
CA GLY A 119 6.37 1.07 6.76
C GLY A 119 5.59 -0.03 6.10
N PHE A 120 5.50 0.08 4.78
CA PHE A 120 4.84 -0.90 3.95
C PHE A 120 5.40 -0.88 2.54
N LYS A 121 5.13 -1.96 1.82
CA LYS A 121 5.54 -2.16 0.43
C LYS A 121 4.39 -2.79 -0.32
N ASN A 122 4.05 -2.23 -1.47
CA ASN A 122 3.21 -2.89 -2.45
C ASN A 122 3.57 -2.35 -3.84
N PRO A 123 3.77 -3.19 -4.88
CA PRO A 123 4.18 -2.71 -6.20
C PRO A 123 3.25 -1.65 -6.78
N LYS A 124 1.94 -1.80 -6.56
CA LYS A 124 0.90 -0.88 -7.07
C LYS A 124 0.91 0.48 -6.37
N THR A 125 1.49 0.58 -5.16
CA THR A 125 1.63 1.88 -4.46
C THR A 125 2.46 2.87 -5.26
N SER A 126 3.35 2.40 -6.15
CA SER A 126 4.09 3.28 -7.07
C SER A 126 3.18 4.12 -7.97
N LEU A 127 1.93 3.68 -8.19
CA LEU A 127 0.93 4.36 -9.03
C LEU A 127 -0.12 5.10 -8.22
N THR A 128 -0.26 4.79 -6.92
CA THR A 128 -1.32 5.30 -6.05
C THR A 128 -0.78 6.09 -4.85
N ALA A 129 0.54 6.27 -4.73
CA ALA A 129 1.19 6.88 -3.58
C ALA A 129 0.59 8.24 -3.20
N GLU A 130 0.21 9.06 -4.18
CA GLU A 130 -0.38 10.38 -3.93
C GLU A 130 -1.69 10.34 -3.14
N LEU A 131 -2.43 9.23 -3.15
CA LEU A 131 -3.61 9.05 -2.29
C LEU A 131 -3.26 8.76 -0.83
N PHE A 132 -2.06 8.21 -0.56
CA PHE A 132 -1.58 7.93 0.78
C PHE A 132 -0.87 9.14 1.39
N LEU A 133 -0.09 9.89 0.60
CA LEU A 133 0.78 10.98 1.05
C LEU A 133 0.13 11.98 2.03
N PRO A 134 -1.13 12.43 1.86
CA PRO A 134 -1.74 13.39 2.78
C PRO A 134 -1.89 12.92 4.24
N TYR A 135 -1.74 11.61 4.48
CA TYR A 135 -1.96 10.97 5.78
C TYR A 135 -0.66 10.43 6.42
N LEU A 136 0.48 10.56 5.73
CA LEU A 136 1.78 10.07 6.20
C LEU A 136 2.57 11.17 6.90
N ASN A 137 3.42 10.78 7.86
CA ASN A 137 4.37 11.66 8.57
C ASN A 137 5.80 11.55 8.04
#